data_AF-A0A4Y7RIJ3-F1
#
_entry.id   AF-A0A4Y7RIJ3-F1
#
_cell.length_a   1.000
_cell.length_b   1.000
_cell.length_c   1.000
_cell.angle_alpha   90.00
_cell.angle_beta   90.00
_cell.angle_gamma   90.00
#
_symmetry.space_group_name_H-M   'P 1'
#
loop_
_entity.id
_entity.type
_entity.pdbx_description
1 polymer ?
#
loop_
_entity_poly.entity_id
_entity_poly.type
_entity_poly.pdbx_seq_one_letter_code
_entity_poly.pdbx_strand_id
1 'polypeptide(L)'
;MLKKRIAALERLFRGEPYTITFEDGSSITIGLNEWDQAWKDVAAGQPNWIYDRLKTERDRGNIDAGGIIYLMEAFSPKTVKEVWADFVE
;
A
#
# COMPACT_ATOMS: atom_id res chain seq x y z
N MET A 1 -0.64 8.95 -13.64
CA MET A 1 -0.95 8.47 -12.28
C MET A 1 -1.38 6.99 -12.29
N LEU A 2 -2.44 6.61 -13.01
CA LEU A 2 -2.90 5.20 -13.04
C LEU A 2 -1.84 4.18 -13.46
N LYS A 3 -1.10 4.43 -14.56
CA LYS A 3 -0.02 3.54 -15.03
C LYS A 3 1.08 3.29 -13.98
N LYS A 4 1.39 4.29 -13.14
CA LYS A 4 2.40 4.17 -12.07
C LYS A 4 1.89 3.32 -10.90
N ARG A 5 0.60 3.46 -10.53
CA ARG A 5 -0.07 2.61 -9.53
C ARG A 5 -0.02 1.15 -9.95
N ILE A 6 -0.41 0.90 -11.20
CA ILE A 6 -0.45 -0.45 -11.78
C ILE A 6 0.94 -1.10 -11.72
N ALA A 7 1.97 -0.43 -12.26
CA ALA A 7 3.32 -0.98 -12.26
C ALA A 7 3.84 -1.29 -10.85
N ALA A 8 3.49 -0.48 -9.85
CA ALA A 8 3.89 -0.73 -8.48
C ALA A 8 3.13 -1.89 -7.82
N LEU A 9 1.84 -2.06 -8.11
CA LEU A 9 1.07 -3.23 -7.68
C LEU A 9 1.59 -4.52 -8.32
N GLU A 10 1.91 -4.49 -9.62
CA GLU A 10 2.50 -5.64 -10.31
C GLU A 10 3.81 -6.08 -9.67
N ARG A 11 4.67 -5.12 -9.30
CA ARG A 11 5.91 -5.38 -8.57
C ARG A 11 5.65 -6.01 -7.21
N LEU A 12 4.74 -5.44 -6.42
CA LEU A 12 4.33 -6.01 -5.12
C LEU A 12 3.81 -7.45 -5.25
N PHE A 13 2.96 -7.72 -6.24
CA PHE A 13 2.43 -9.08 -6.46
C PHE A 13 3.44 -10.07 -7.04
N ARG A 14 4.56 -9.58 -7.60
CA ARG A 14 5.74 -10.39 -7.96
C ARG A 14 6.71 -10.59 -6.79
N GLY A 15 6.42 -10.03 -5.62
CA GLY A 15 7.26 -10.11 -4.43
C GLY A 15 8.35 -9.04 -4.34
N GLU A 16 8.33 -8.04 -5.23
CA GLU A 16 9.22 -6.88 -5.11
C GLU A 16 8.60 -5.85 -4.17
N PRO A 17 9.34 -5.33 -3.17
CA PRO A 17 8.82 -4.32 -2.27
C PRO A 17 8.63 -2.97 -2.98
N TYR A 18 7.72 -2.17 -2.45
CA TYR A 18 7.47 -0.80 -2.92
C TYR A 18 7.97 0.21 -1.89
N THR A 19 8.76 1.19 -2.37
CA THR A 19 9.23 2.30 -1.53
C THR A 19 8.36 3.52 -1.76
N ILE A 20 7.72 3.98 -0.69
CA ILE A 20 7.04 5.27 -0.64
C ILE A 20 8.04 6.29 -0.12
N THR A 21 8.27 7.36 -0.88
CA THR A 21 9.06 8.52 -0.46
C THR A 21 8.11 9.67 -0.15
N PHE A 22 8.26 10.25 1.05
CA PHE A 22 7.45 11.36 1.54
C PHE A 22 8.11 12.71 1.23
N GLU A 23 7.37 13.80 1.37
CA GLU A 23 7.86 15.16 1.07
C GLU A 23 9.04 15.59 1.96
N ASP A 24 9.10 15.08 3.19
CA ASP A 24 10.21 15.32 4.13
C ASP A 24 11.49 14.56 3.76
N GLY A 25 11.48 13.80 2.66
CA GLY A 25 12.58 12.96 2.21
C GLY A 25 12.69 11.61 2.95
N SER A 26 11.86 11.38 3.96
CA SER A 26 11.77 10.06 4.60
C SER A 26 11.15 9.04 3.64
N SER A 27 11.42 7.76 3.88
CA SER A 27 10.84 6.70 3.07
C SER A 27 10.47 5.49 3.90
N ILE A 28 9.45 4.77 3.44
CA ILE A 28 9.06 3.46 3.97
C ILE A 28 9.05 2.47 2.81
N THR A 29 9.67 1.31 3.02
CA THR A 29 9.64 0.21 2.06
C THR A 29 8.71 -0.86 2.60
N ILE A 30 7.74 -1.27 1.78
CA ILE A 30 6.68 -2.18 2.17
C ILE A 30 6.61 -3.29 1.13
N GLY A 31 6.78 -4.52 1.56
CA GLY A 31 6.49 -5.73 0.80
C GLY A 31 5.07 -6.24 1.03
N LEU A 32 4.70 -7.25 0.25
CA LEU A 32 3.35 -7.83 0.26
C LEU A 32 2.97 -8.40 1.63
N ASN A 33 3.91 -9.05 2.33
CA ASN A 33 3.67 -9.66 3.64
C ASN A 33 3.45 -8.60 4.73
N GLU A 34 4.20 -7.49 4.68
CA GLU A 34 4.05 -6.39 5.64
C GLU A 34 2.71 -5.68 5.44
N TRP A 35 2.29 -5.49 4.18
CA TRP A 35 0.96 -4.98 3.89
C TRP A 35 -0.14 -5.93 4.38
N ASP A 36 -0.02 -7.24 4.12
CA ASP A 36 -0.98 -8.24 4.58
C ASP A 36 -1.08 -8.27 6.12
N GLN A 37 0.06 -8.22 6.81
CA GLN A 37 0.09 -8.19 8.27
C GLN A 37 -0.54 -6.91 8.82
N ALA A 38 -0.22 -5.74 8.23
CA ALA A 38 -0.83 -4.48 8.63
C ALA A 38 -2.36 -4.53 8.51
N TRP A 39 -2.87 -5.16 7.45
CA TRP A 39 -4.31 -5.32 7.27
C TRP A 39 -4.92 -6.28 8.29
N LYS A 40 -4.26 -7.40 8.59
CA LYS A 40 -4.71 -8.35 9.63
C LYS A 40 -4.79 -7.70 11.01
N ASP A 41 -3.77 -6.92 11.37
CA ASP A 41 -3.71 -6.23 12.65
C ASP A 41 -4.86 -5.21 12.76
N VAL A 42 -5.03 -4.36 11.74
CA VAL A 42 -6.11 -3.36 11.68
C VAL A 42 -7.50 -4.01 11.73
N ALA A 43 -7.70 -5.09 10.97
CA ALA A 43 -8.97 -5.84 10.98
C ALA A 43 -9.27 -6.49 12.34
N ALA A 44 -8.23 -6.84 13.10
CA ALA A 44 -8.33 -7.36 14.46
C ALA A 44 -8.39 -6.25 15.54
N GLY A 45 -8.40 -4.97 15.15
CA GLY A 45 -8.36 -3.83 16.07
C GLY A 45 -7.03 -3.68 16.81
N GLN A 46 -5.96 -4.30 16.32
CA GLN A 46 -4.62 -4.19 16.86
C GLN A 46 -3.88 -2.99 16.24
N PRO A 47 -3.04 -2.28 17.01
CA PRO A 47 -2.21 -1.22 16.48
C PRO A 47 -1.18 -1.78 15.50
N ASN A 48 -0.94 -1.05 14.40
CA ASN A 48 0.10 -1.40 13.43
C ASN A 48 0.82 -0.14 12.93
N TRP A 49 2.12 -0.10 13.17
CA TRP A 49 2.93 1.09 12.89
C TRP A 49 3.00 1.47 11.40
N ILE A 50 2.90 0.48 10.49
CA ILE A 50 2.91 0.73 9.04
C ILE A 50 1.62 1.46 8.68
N TYR A 51 0.48 0.91 9.08
CA TYR A 51 -0.82 1.52 8.82
C TYR A 51 -0.90 2.93 9.43
N ASP A 52 -0.49 3.08 10.69
CA ASP A 52 -0.52 4.38 11.39
C ASP A 52 0.38 5.42 10.71
N ARG A 53 1.56 5.01 10.24
CA ARG A 53 2.48 5.89 9.48
C ARG A 53 1.84 6.32 8.15
N LEU A 54 1.30 5.37 7.38
CA LEU A 54 0.65 5.65 6.10
C LEU A 54 -0.55 6.60 6.26
N LYS A 55 -1.42 6.30 7.22
CA LYS A 55 -2.58 7.12 7.56
C LYS A 55 -2.17 8.53 7.99
N THR A 56 -1.15 8.66 8.83
CA THR A 56 -0.63 9.97 9.28
C THR A 56 -0.15 10.80 8.10
N GLU A 57 0.60 10.21 7.19
CA GLU A 57 1.13 10.90 6.01
C GLU A 57 0.00 11.29 5.04
N ARG A 58 -0.97 10.40 4.82
CA ARG A 58 -2.18 10.72 4.06
C ARG A 58 -2.95 11.89 4.66
N ASP A 59 -3.18 11.87 5.98
CA ASP A 59 -3.92 12.92 6.69
C ASP A 59 -3.20 14.28 6.63
N ARG A 60 -1.87 14.28 6.43
CA ARG A 60 -1.07 15.48 6.16
C ARG A 60 -1.11 15.95 4.70
N GLY A 61 -1.71 15.17 3.80
CA GLY A 61 -1.73 15.43 2.36
C GLY A 61 -0.54 14.84 1.59
N ASN A 62 0.32 14.06 2.26
CA ASN A 62 1.50 13.43 1.65
C ASN A 62 1.09 12.12 0.97
N ILE A 63 0.70 12.23 -0.29
CA ILE A 63 0.29 11.11 -1.12
C ILE A 63 1.47 10.71 -2.00
N ASP A 64 1.80 9.42 -2.07
CA ASP A 64 2.78 8.93 -3.03
C ASP A 64 2.34 9.27 -4.47
N ALA A 65 3.28 9.47 -5.39
CA ALA A 65 2.96 9.80 -6.80
C ALA A 65 2.07 8.74 -7.49
N GLY A 66 2.05 7.52 -6.93
CA GLY A 66 1.09 6.49 -7.24
C GLY A 66 -0.26 6.80 -6.64
N GLY A 67 -0.40 7.06 -5.35
CA GLY A 67 -1.66 6.99 -4.59
C GLY A 67 -1.91 5.58 -4.07
N ILE A 68 -0.84 4.80 -3.89
CA ILE A 68 -0.84 3.45 -3.32
C ILE A 68 -1.18 3.48 -1.84
N ILE A 69 -0.84 4.56 -1.12
CA ILE A 69 -1.23 4.74 0.29
C ILE A 69 -2.74 4.50 0.47
N TYR A 70 -3.58 5.08 -0.41
CA TYR A 70 -5.02 4.89 -0.36
C TYR A 70 -5.46 3.44 -0.56
N LEU A 71 -4.79 2.71 -1.47
CA LEU A 71 -5.11 1.31 -1.72
C LEU A 71 -4.73 0.44 -0.52
N MET A 72 -3.55 0.70 0.07
CA MET A 72 -3.07 -0.05 1.21
C MET A 72 -3.95 0.12 2.45
N GLU A 73 -4.48 1.33 2.66
CA GLU A 73 -5.41 1.61 3.76
C GLU A 73 -6.83 1.06 3.52
N ALA A 74 -7.32 1.12 2.29
CA ALA A 74 -8.70 0.78 1.99
C ALA A 74 -8.94 -0.73 1.80
N PHE A 75 -7.94 -1.48 1.33
CA PHE A 75 -8.14 -2.86 0.89
C PHE A 75 -6.99 -3.79 1.28
N SER A 76 -7.33 -5.03 1.60
CA SER A 76 -6.33 -6.08 1.80
C SER A 76 -5.63 -6.41 0.48
N PRO A 77 -4.35 -6.84 0.51
CA PRO A 77 -3.64 -7.25 -0.71
C PRO A 77 -4.37 -8.36 -1.47
N LYS A 78 -5.07 -9.27 -0.75
CA LYS A 78 -5.89 -10.32 -1.35
C LYS A 78 -7.02 -9.73 -2.19
N THR A 79 -7.80 -8.80 -1.63
CA THR A 79 -8.90 -8.12 -2.34
C THR A 79 -8.39 -7.37 -3.55
N VAL A 80 -7.26 -6.65 -3.43
CA VAL A 80 -6.68 -5.93 -4.57
C VAL A 80 -6.20 -6.90 -5.65
N LYS A 81 -5.65 -8.05 -5.27
CA LYS A 81 -5.20 -9.09 -6.21
C LYS A 81 -6.37 -9.75 -6.95
N GLU A 82 -7.49 -10.00 -6.28
CA GLU A 82 -8.71 -10.55 -6.90
C GLU A 82 -9.26 -9.59 -7.96
N VAL A 83 -9.48 -8.32 -7.59
CA VAL A 83 -9.96 -7.29 -8.53
C VAL A 83 -8.97 -7.06 -9.68
N TRP A 84 -7.67 -7.19 -9.41
CA TRP A 84 -6.63 -7.09 -10.43
C TRP A 84 -6.67 -8.27 -11.41
N ALA A 85 -6.82 -9.50 -10.93
CA ALA A 85 -6.93 -10.68 -11.79
C ALA A 85 -8.13 -10.55 -12.74
N ASP A 86 -9.29 -10.13 -12.23
CA ASP A 86 -10.50 -9.88 -13.02
C ASP A 86 -10.34 -8.77 -14.08
N PHE A 87 -9.37 -7.85 -13.91
CA PHE A 87 -9.13 -6.76 -14.85
C PHE A 87 -8.15 -7.12 -15.98
N VAL A 88 -7.26 -8.09 -15.74
CA VAL A 88 -6.20 -8.48 -16.69
C VAL A 88 -6.64 -9.67 -17.57
N GLU A 89 -7.63 -10.44 -17.15
CA GLU A 89 -8.34 -11.45 -17.96
C GLU A 89 -9.39 -10.82 -18.89
#